data_AF-A0A930UYK9-F1
#
_entry.id   AF-A0A930UYK9-F1
#
_cell.length_a   1.000
_cell.length_b   1.000
_cell.length_c   1.000
_cell.angle_alpha   90.00
_cell.angle_beta   90.00
_cell.angle_gamma   90.00
#
_symmetry.space_group_name_H-M   'P 1'
#
loop_
_entity.id
_entity.type
_entity.pdbx_description
1 polymer ?
#
loop_
_entity_poly.entity_id
_entity_poly.type
_entity_poly.pdbx_seq_one_letter_code
_entity_poly.pdbx_strand_id
1 'polypeptide(L)'
;MGRIDAFQRRHPVIGLPVAVVYKFFDDQGGYLAVMITYYGFVSVVPMLLLATTVLGFVLQGDPSLQGRILDSAIRDFPVVGDQLGRPEGLRGSPTALLIGSLAALYGSLGLGTALQNAVNTVWAVPRNSRPNPLLLRLRSLVLLITAGLALLVLSSVPVVLPVLFGWTGPLLGLGAPLAGVVVMALLLTAILWLAEGRRRPLRRSMPGAVVVTVLWQGIQVAATLIAQHAAAQASAMNQTFGLVLGLIAVTYLAALALVLGLELNVVLTRRLWPRALLTPFSDDVALTPGDKRAYAGYVRSQRHKGFQYVVTGFREPSRDDPEGPDDGLDTSTR
;
A
#
# COMPACT_ATOMS: atom_id res chain seq x y z
N MET A 1 -9.42 -22.34 -25.28
CA MET A 1 -8.50 -21.33 -24.73
C MET A 1 -7.87 -20.41 -25.79
N GLY A 2 -7.32 -20.92 -26.90
CA GLY A 2 -6.60 -20.08 -27.89
C GLY A 2 -7.36 -18.88 -28.48
N ARG A 3 -8.69 -18.95 -28.65
CA ARG A 3 -9.52 -17.81 -29.11
C ARG A 3 -9.61 -16.68 -28.08
N ILE A 4 -9.67 -17.02 -26.79
CA ILE A 4 -9.74 -16.04 -25.69
C ILE A 4 -8.36 -15.37 -25.51
N ASP A 5 -7.29 -16.16 -25.62
CA ASP A 5 -5.92 -15.64 -25.55
C ASP A 5 -5.62 -14.71 -26.75
N ALA A 6 -6.02 -15.07 -27.96
CA ALA A 6 -5.91 -14.21 -29.13
C ALA A 6 -6.73 -12.91 -28.99
N PHE A 7 -7.91 -12.98 -28.37
CA PHE A 7 -8.75 -11.81 -28.12
C PHE A 7 -8.13 -10.86 -27.08
N GLN A 8 -7.61 -11.40 -25.97
CA GLN A 8 -6.89 -10.64 -24.94
C GLN A 8 -5.64 -9.95 -25.52
N ARG A 9 -4.89 -10.65 -26.39
CA ARG A 9 -3.68 -10.10 -27.02
C ARG A 9 -3.97 -8.94 -27.96
N ARG A 10 -5.15 -8.93 -28.59
CA ARG A 10 -5.60 -7.86 -29.49
C ARG A 10 -6.21 -6.67 -28.73
N HIS A 11 -6.77 -6.88 -27.54
CA HIS A 11 -7.49 -5.85 -26.80
C HIS A 11 -6.72 -5.41 -25.54
N PRO A 12 -6.00 -4.26 -25.58
CA PRO A 12 -5.24 -3.73 -24.43
C PRO A 12 -6.05 -3.62 -23.13
N VAL A 13 -7.34 -3.31 -23.27
CA VAL A 13 -8.27 -3.11 -22.14
C VAL A 13 -8.41 -4.38 -21.29
N ILE A 14 -8.25 -5.56 -21.89
CA ILE A 14 -8.33 -6.86 -21.19
C ILE A 14 -6.93 -7.37 -20.86
N GLY A 15 -5.97 -7.16 -21.75
CA GLY A 15 -4.58 -7.58 -21.53
C GLY A 15 -3.92 -6.91 -20.34
N LEU A 16 -4.26 -5.64 -20.07
CA LEU A 16 -3.68 -4.89 -18.95
C LEU A 16 -4.12 -5.43 -17.58
N PRO A 17 -5.43 -5.55 -17.24
CA PRO A 17 -5.86 -6.14 -15.97
C PRO A 17 -5.32 -7.55 -15.74
N VAL A 18 -5.33 -8.40 -16.77
CA VAL A 18 -4.77 -9.76 -16.69
C VAL A 18 -3.28 -9.72 -16.34
N ALA A 19 -2.50 -8.82 -16.97
CA ALA A 19 -1.09 -8.69 -16.67
C ALA A 19 -0.82 -8.17 -15.24
N VAL A 20 -1.68 -7.29 -14.70
CA VAL A 20 -1.60 -6.85 -13.30
C VAL A 20 -1.87 -7.99 -12.34
N VAL A 21 -2.91 -8.79 -12.58
CA VAL A 21 -3.24 -9.95 -11.75
C VAL A 21 -2.11 -10.98 -11.78
N TYR A 22 -1.57 -11.30 -12.96
CA TYR A 22 -0.47 -12.26 -13.07
C TYR A 22 0.78 -11.77 -12.35
N LYS A 23 1.12 -10.49 -12.52
CA LYS A 23 2.26 -9.91 -11.82
C LYS A 23 2.07 -9.91 -10.30
N PHE A 24 0.86 -9.57 -9.83
CA PHE A 24 0.52 -9.62 -8.41
C PHE A 24 0.74 -11.02 -7.81
N PHE A 25 0.36 -12.08 -8.54
CA PHE A 25 0.62 -13.45 -8.07
C PHE A 25 2.10 -13.83 -8.16
N ASP A 26 2.78 -13.49 -9.27
CA ASP A 26 4.21 -13.76 -9.47
C ASP A 26 5.08 -13.14 -8.36
N ASP A 27 4.77 -11.90 -7.96
CA ASP A 27 5.52 -11.17 -6.93
C ASP A 27 5.05 -11.47 -5.50
N GLN A 28 4.18 -12.46 -5.32
CA GLN A 28 3.62 -12.82 -4.02
C GLN A 28 2.91 -11.64 -3.35
N GLY A 29 2.13 -10.86 -4.11
CA GLY A 29 1.47 -9.63 -3.68
C GLY A 29 0.59 -9.78 -2.44
N GLY A 30 -0.03 -10.96 -2.25
CA GLY A 30 -0.74 -11.29 -1.00
C GLY A 30 0.18 -11.30 0.22
N TYR A 31 1.37 -11.90 0.12
CA TYR A 31 2.37 -11.88 1.20
C TYR A 31 2.92 -10.48 1.45
N LEU A 32 3.13 -9.68 0.38
CA LEU A 32 3.51 -8.27 0.53
C LEU A 32 2.45 -7.48 1.30
N ALA A 33 1.17 -7.69 0.97
CA ALA A 33 0.07 -7.06 1.69
C ALA A 33 0.02 -7.50 3.16
N VAL A 34 0.17 -8.80 3.46
CA VAL A 34 0.24 -9.32 4.83
C VAL A 34 1.36 -8.68 5.63
N MET A 35 2.57 -8.53 5.06
CA MET A 35 3.68 -7.86 5.74
C MET A 35 3.34 -6.40 6.06
N ILE A 36 2.76 -5.67 5.10
CA ILE A 36 2.34 -4.27 5.31
C ILE A 36 1.27 -4.20 6.41
N THR A 37 0.29 -5.12 6.41
CA THR A 37 -0.76 -5.18 7.42
C THR A 37 -0.22 -5.47 8.81
N TYR A 38 0.67 -6.44 8.95
CA TYR A 38 1.27 -6.79 10.23
C TYR A 38 2.00 -5.59 10.83
N TYR A 39 2.91 -4.97 10.08
CA TYR A 39 3.64 -3.80 10.56
C TYR A 39 2.74 -2.57 10.71
N GLY A 40 1.74 -2.40 9.85
CA GLY A 40 0.74 -1.34 9.93
C GLY A 40 -0.07 -1.42 11.22
N PHE A 41 -0.63 -2.59 11.53
CA PHE A 41 -1.39 -2.85 12.74
C PHE A 41 -0.53 -2.65 14.00
N VAL A 42 0.68 -3.22 14.04
CA VAL A 42 1.63 -3.04 15.15
C VAL A 42 2.02 -1.57 15.31
N SER A 43 1.98 -0.76 14.24
CA SER A 43 2.28 0.67 14.28
C SER A 43 1.12 1.57 14.71
N VAL A 44 -0.09 1.06 14.95
CA VAL A 44 -1.26 1.91 15.29
C VAL A 44 -1.07 2.61 16.63
N VAL A 45 -0.89 1.86 17.71
CA VAL A 45 -0.66 2.41 19.07
C VAL A 45 0.55 3.35 19.09
N PRO A 46 1.69 2.95 18.51
CA PRO A 46 2.82 3.83 18.27
C PRO A 46 2.56 5.19 17.65
N MET A 47 1.86 5.18 16.51
CA MET A 47 1.53 6.36 15.74
C MET A 47 0.57 7.24 16.53
N LEU A 48 -0.37 6.65 17.26
CA LEU A 48 -1.28 7.38 18.15
C LEU A 48 -0.52 8.08 19.29
N LEU A 49 0.42 7.41 19.95
CA LEU A 49 1.25 8.03 21.01
C LEU A 49 2.11 9.17 20.47
N LEU A 50 2.72 8.98 19.30
CA LEU A 50 3.51 10.03 18.67
C LEU A 50 2.61 11.21 18.26
N ALA A 51 1.44 10.92 17.67
CA ALA A 51 0.47 11.94 17.28
C ALA A 51 -0.04 12.74 18.48
N THR A 52 -0.39 12.09 19.59
CA THR A 52 -0.85 12.78 20.82
C THR A 52 0.26 13.60 21.47
N THR A 53 1.51 13.11 21.44
CA THR A 53 2.67 13.85 21.94
C THR A 53 2.96 15.10 21.09
N VAL A 54 2.99 14.97 19.76
CA VAL A 54 3.17 16.10 18.85
C VAL A 54 2.03 17.09 18.97
N LEU A 55 0.79 16.61 19.04
CA LEU A 55 -0.40 17.44 19.22
C LEU A 55 -0.34 18.20 20.56
N GLY A 56 0.03 17.53 21.66
CA GLY A 56 0.20 18.15 22.96
C GLY A 56 1.27 19.24 22.97
N PHE A 57 2.38 19.05 22.26
CA PHE A 57 3.43 20.05 22.09
C PHE A 57 2.97 21.23 21.20
N VAL A 58 2.27 20.96 20.10
CA VAL A 58 1.76 22.00 19.19
C VAL A 58 0.66 22.85 19.84
N LEU A 59 -0.19 22.23 20.66
CA LEU A 59 -1.25 22.90 21.41
C LEU A 59 -0.76 23.51 22.73
N GLN A 60 0.53 23.37 23.05
CA GLN A 60 1.12 23.87 24.27
C GLN A 60 1.04 25.40 24.28
N GLY A 61 0.09 25.95 25.05
CA GLY A 61 -0.16 27.39 25.14
C GLY A 61 -1.53 27.86 24.64
N ASP A 62 -2.37 26.99 24.06
CA ASP A 62 -3.74 27.35 23.64
C ASP A 62 -4.80 26.35 24.16
N PRO A 63 -5.28 26.55 25.42
CA PRO A 63 -6.28 25.67 26.05
C PRO A 63 -7.61 25.60 25.29
N SER A 64 -7.93 26.64 24.52
CA SER A 64 -9.19 26.75 23.77
C SER A 64 -9.20 25.83 22.54
N LEU A 65 -8.06 25.71 21.85
CA LEU A 65 -7.87 24.77 20.74
C LEU A 65 -7.82 23.33 21.23
N GLN A 66 -7.24 23.08 22.40
CA GLN A 66 -7.19 21.75 23.01
C GLN A 66 -8.59 21.21 23.32
N GLY A 67 -9.46 22.02 23.96
CA GLY A 67 -10.85 21.62 24.24
C GLY A 67 -11.66 21.31 22.98
N ARG A 68 -11.52 22.13 21.94
CA ARG A 68 -12.22 21.93 20.65
C ARG A 68 -11.78 20.67 19.92
N ILE A 69 -10.49 20.31 19.97
CA ILE A 69 -9.97 19.12 19.30
C ILE A 69 -10.34 17.85 20.07
N LEU A 70 -10.32 17.88 21.41
CA LEU A 70 -10.80 16.75 22.21
C LEU A 70 -12.30 16.49 21.99
N ASP A 71 -13.14 17.52 22.01
CA ASP A 71 -14.58 17.37 21.76
C ASP A 71 -14.90 16.85 20.36
N SER A 72 -14.08 17.21 19.36
CA SER A 72 -14.23 16.70 18.00
C SER A 72 -13.73 15.25 17.86
N ALA A 73 -12.56 14.92 18.39
CA ALA A 73 -11.95 13.60 18.26
C ALA A 73 -12.70 12.52 19.06
N ILE A 74 -13.26 12.88 20.22
CA ILE A 74 -14.04 11.96 21.06
C ILE A 74 -15.41 11.64 20.43
N ARG A 75 -16.01 12.59 19.67
CA ARG A 75 -17.26 12.34 18.94
C ARG A 75 -17.13 11.29 17.84
N ASP A 76 -15.98 11.23 17.17
CA ASP A 76 -15.77 10.32 16.04
C ASP A 76 -15.41 8.89 16.49
N PHE A 77 -15.08 8.68 17.78
CA PHE A 77 -14.72 7.38 18.36
C PHE A 77 -15.43 7.11 19.71
N PRO A 78 -16.77 6.89 19.73
CA PRO A 78 -17.54 6.72 20.96
C PRO A 78 -17.13 5.51 21.81
N VAL A 79 -16.49 4.49 21.23
CA VAL A 79 -16.02 3.28 21.93
C VAL A 79 -14.78 3.54 22.80
N VAL A 80 -14.03 4.62 22.55
CA VAL A 80 -12.78 4.95 23.27
C VAL A 80 -13.01 6.00 24.39
N GLY A 81 -14.18 6.66 24.39
CA GLY A 81 -14.51 7.76 25.30
C GLY A 81 -14.46 7.39 26.79
N ASP A 82 -14.95 6.21 27.16
CA ASP A 82 -15.01 5.79 28.57
C ASP A 82 -13.65 5.33 29.13
N GLN A 83 -12.70 4.98 28.27
CA GLN A 83 -11.33 4.59 28.66
C GLN A 83 -10.37 5.77 28.70
N LEU A 84 -10.59 6.81 27.89
CA LEU A 84 -9.80 8.05 27.88
C LEU A 84 -10.35 9.13 28.82
N GLY A 85 -11.63 9.06 29.21
CA GLY A 85 -12.30 10.07 30.05
C GLY A 85 -12.01 10.00 31.54
N ARG A 86 -11.17 9.05 32.02
CA ARG A 86 -10.79 8.95 33.44
C ARG A 86 -9.48 9.71 33.70
N PRO A 87 -9.49 10.78 34.51
CA PRO A 87 -8.28 11.54 34.83
C PRO A 87 -7.20 10.70 35.52
N GLU A 88 -7.56 9.57 36.15
CA GLU A 88 -6.60 8.68 36.80
C GLU A 88 -5.86 7.70 35.86
N GLY A 89 -6.27 7.58 34.59
CA GLY A 89 -5.66 6.65 33.61
C GLY A 89 -4.33 7.13 33.00
N LEU A 90 -3.98 8.40 33.20
CA LEU A 90 -2.78 9.04 32.63
C LEU A 90 -1.64 9.19 33.66
N ARG A 91 -1.54 8.31 34.66
CA ARG A 91 -0.27 8.12 35.39
C ARG A 91 0.68 7.35 34.50
N GLY A 92 1.28 8.04 33.53
CA GLY A 92 2.30 7.49 32.65
C GLY A 92 3.47 6.97 33.48
N SER A 93 3.57 5.66 33.64
CA SER A 93 4.83 5.08 34.10
C SER A 93 5.89 5.46 33.07
N PRO A 94 7.02 6.09 33.46
CA PRO A 94 8.12 6.38 32.54
C PRO A 94 8.57 5.13 31.78
N THR A 95 8.45 3.96 32.40
CA THR A 95 8.72 2.66 31.76
C THR A 95 7.69 2.30 30.70
N ALA A 96 6.39 2.54 30.93
CA ALA A 96 5.34 2.30 29.94
C ALA A 96 5.44 3.28 28.75
N LEU A 97 5.79 4.55 29.02
CA LEU A 97 6.05 5.53 27.98
C LEU A 97 7.29 5.17 27.15
N LEU A 98 8.38 4.75 27.81
CA LEU A 98 9.60 4.32 27.12
C LEU A 98 9.35 3.05 26.29
N ILE A 99 8.73 2.02 26.86
CA ILE A 99 8.41 0.75 26.16
C ILE A 99 7.45 1.02 25.01
N GLY A 100 6.38 1.80 25.24
CA GLY A 100 5.42 2.21 24.22
C GLY A 100 6.09 2.99 23.09
N SER A 101 7.01 3.91 23.42
CA SER A 101 7.77 4.70 22.42
C SER A 101 8.79 3.86 21.65
N LEU A 102 9.42 2.87 22.27
CA LEU A 102 10.34 1.95 21.60
C LEU A 102 9.60 0.98 20.68
N ALA A 103 8.51 0.39 21.17
CA ALA A 103 7.55 -0.34 20.33
C ALA A 103 7.05 0.56 19.20
N ALA A 104 6.92 1.87 19.47
CA ALA A 104 6.48 2.83 18.49
C ALA A 104 7.41 3.11 17.35
N LEU A 105 8.65 3.37 17.71
CA LEU A 105 9.71 3.54 16.76
C LEU A 105 9.91 2.24 15.96
N TYR A 106 9.82 1.08 16.61
CA TYR A 106 9.95 -0.21 15.94
C TYR A 106 8.82 -0.48 14.94
N GLY A 107 7.56 -0.32 15.35
CA GLY A 107 6.39 -0.57 14.49
C GLY A 107 6.34 0.39 13.30
N SER A 108 6.56 1.69 13.55
CA SER A 108 6.56 2.71 12.49
C SER A 108 7.69 2.48 11.48
N LEU A 109 8.93 2.28 11.93
CA LEU A 109 10.04 1.95 11.04
C LEU A 109 9.78 0.64 10.27
N GLY A 110 9.20 -0.35 10.95
CA GLY A 110 8.76 -1.62 10.36
C GLY A 110 7.83 -1.40 9.17
N LEU A 111 6.77 -0.59 9.32
CA LEU A 111 5.81 -0.29 8.26
C LEU A 111 6.48 0.32 7.03
N GLY A 112 7.31 1.35 7.24
CA GLY A 112 8.01 1.98 6.13
C GLY A 112 8.99 1.01 5.45
N THR A 113 9.68 0.15 6.20
CA THR A 113 10.56 -0.87 5.60
C THR A 113 9.79 -1.95 4.84
N ALA A 114 8.60 -2.37 5.33
CA ALA A 114 7.73 -3.30 4.64
C ALA A 114 7.22 -2.72 3.32
N LEU A 115 6.81 -1.45 3.32
CA LEU A 115 6.40 -0.74 2.10
C LEU A 115 7.57 -0.63 1.10
N GLN A 116 8.75 -0.23 1.57
CA GLN A 116 9.93 -0.15 0.70
C GLN A 116 10.34 -1.52 0.16
N ASN A 117 10.17 -2.60 0.94
CA ASN A 117 10.38 -3.95 0.45
C ASN A 117 9.37 -4.30 -0.65
N ALA A 118 8.08 -4.02 -0.44
CA ALA A 118 7.05 -4.22 -1.46
C ALA A 118 7.37 -3.47 -2.75
N VAL A 119 7.71 -2.18 -2.67
CA VAL A 119 8.13 -1.39 -3.84
C VAL A 119 9.35 -2.00 -4.53
N ASN A 120 10.38 -2.40 -3.79
CA ASN A 120 11.57 -3.01 -4.37
C ASN A 120 11.29 -4.36 -5.05
N THR A 121 10.38 -5.16 -4.49
CA THR A 121 9.95 -6.45 -5.05
C THR A 121 9.13 -6.24 -6.31
N VAL A 122 8.10 -5.40 -6.26
CA VAL A 122 7.20 -5.08 -7.39
C VAL A 122 7.98 -4.48 -8.57
N TRP A 123 8.94 -3.60 -8.28
CA TRP A 123 9.85 -3.04 -9.28
C TRP A 123 10.99 -3.98 -9.67
N ALA A 124 11.05 -5.22 -9.18
CA ALA A 124 12.11 -6.18 -9.45
C ALA A 124 13.51 -5.53 -9.34
N VAL A 125 13.72 -4.74 -8.29
CA VAL A 125 14.98 -4.02 -8.06
C VAL A 125 16.06 -5.03 -7.67
N PRO A 126 17.18 -5.10 -8.42
CA PRO A 126 18.32 -5.96 -8.09
C PRO A 126 18.75 -5.81 -6.64
N ARG A 127 19.01 -6.92 -5.93
CA ARG A 127 19.41 -6.90 -4.50
C ARG A 127 20.62 -5.98 -4.25
N ASN A 128 21.59 -5.97 -5.14
CA ASN A 128 22.77 -5.11 -5.05
C ASN A 128 22.48 -3.60 -5.20
N SER A 129 21.34 -3.25 -5.79
CA SER A 129 20.93 -1.88 -6.09
C SER A 129 19.92 -1.34 -5.07
N ARG A 130 19.53 -2.16 -4.09
CA ARG A 130 18.66 -1.74 -2.99
C ARG A 130 19.47 -0.84 -2.02
N PRO A 131 18.85 0.18 -1.41
CA PRO A 131 19.52 1.02 -0.44
C PRO A 131 20.11 0.22 0.72
N ASN A 132 21.20 0.70 1.31
CA ASN A 132 21.73 0.09 2.54
C ASN A 132 20.68 0.19 3.69
N PRO A 133 20.78 -0.63 4.75
CA PRO A 133 19.77 -0.69 5.80
C PRO A 133 19.47 0.65 6.47
N LEU A 134 20.48 1.52 6.62
CA LEU A 134 20.33 2.85 7.23
C LEU A 134 19.58 3.83 6.33
N LEU A 135 19.97 3.94 5.06
CA LEU A 135 19.26 4.77 4.07
C LEU A 135 17.85 4.26 3.80
N LEU A 136 17.63 2.94 3.87
CA LEU A 136 16.30 2.36 3.77
C LEU A 136 15.40 2.88 4.91
N ARG A 137 15.88 2.85 6.16
CA ARG A 137 15.15 3.39 7.33
C ARG A 137 14.90 4.89 7.23
N LEU A 138 15.87 5.67 6.77
CA LEU A 138 15.68 7.11 6.57
C LEU A 138 14.61 7.39 5.51
N ARG A 139 14.64 6.68 4.38
CA ARG A 139 13.59 6.80 3.34
C ARG A 139 12.23 6.38 3.86
N SER A 140 12.17 5.30 4.66
CA SER A 140 10.97 4.87 5.36
C SER A 140 10.42 5.97 6.26
N LEU A 141 11.26 6.63 7.05
CA LEU A 141 10.86 7.74 7.91
C LEU A 141 10.29 8.91 7.10
N VAL A 142 10.95 9.31 6.01
CA VAL A 142 10.46 10.39 5.13
C VAL A 142 9.10 10.00 4.51
N LEU A 143 8.91 8.75 4.11
CA LEU A 143 7.63 8.26 3.60
C LEU A 143 6.52 8.33 4.65
N LEU A 144 6.81 7.91 5.88
CA LEU A 144 5.85 7.94 6.99
C LEU A 144 5.46 9.37 7.38
N ILE A 145 6.44 10.28 7.44
CA ILE A 145 6.17 11.71 7.68
C ILE A 145 5.30 12.28 6.56
N THR A 146 5.63 11.96 5.30
CA THR A 146 4.84 12.42 4.14
C THR A 146 3.42 11.87 4.18
N ALA A 147 3.25 10.59 4.52
CA ALA A 147 1.93 9.97 4.66
C ALA A 147 1.12 10.56 5.83
N GLY A 148 1.77 10.83 6.97
CA GLY A 148 1.15 11.50 8.12
C GLY A 148 0.69 12.92 7.78
N LEU A 149 1.54 13.71 7.13
CA LEU A 149 1.17 15.06 6.65
C LEU A 149 0.05 15.00 5.61
N ALA A 150 0.09 14.03 4.69
CA ALA A 150 -0.98 13.81 3.72
C ALA A 150 -2.31 13.49 4.40
N LEU A 151 -2.30 12.68 5.46
CA LEU A 151 -3.50 12.37 6.23
C LEU A 151 -4.08 13.64 6.89
N LEU A 152 -3.23 14.51 7.46
CA LEU A 152 -3.66 15.79 8.04
C LEU A 152 -4.26 16.74 6.99
N VAL A 153 -3.64 16.81 5.80
CA VAL A 153 -4.17 17.59 4.68
C VAL A 153 -5.54 17.04 4.28
N LEU A 154 -5.65 15.73 4.10
CA LEU A 154 -6.89 15.08 3.71
C LEU A 154 -8.00 15.26 4.75
N SER A 155 -7.70 15.15 6.05
CA SER A 155 -8.70 15.34 7.11
C SER A 155 -9.19 16.79 7.21
N SER A 156 -8.38 17.75 6.76
CA SER A 156 -8.78 19.16 6.71
C SER A 156 -9.72 19.49 5.53
N VAL A 157 -9.75 18.67 4.47
CA VAL A 157 -10.48 18.94 3.23
C VAL A 157 -11.98 19.22 3.45
N PRO A 158 -12.74 18.38 4.20
CA PRO A 158 -14.17 18.61 4.41
C PRO A 158 -14.50 19.90 5.16
N VAL A 159 -13.55 20.44 5.92
CA VAL A 159 -13.71 21.66 6.73
C VAL A 159 -13.25 22.89 5.95
N VAL A 160 -12.09 22.80 5.32
CA VAL A 160 -11.39 23.94 4.72
C VAL A 160 -11.97 24.30 3.35
N LEU A 161 -12.19 23.33 2.46
CA LEU A 161 -12.64 23.62 1.09
C LEU A 161 -13.99 24.34 1.05
N PRO A 162 -15.02 23.94 1.82
CA PRO A 162 -16.29 24.65 1.79
C PRO A 162 -16.19 26.11 2.23
N VAL A 163 -15.35 26.39 3.23
CA VAL A 163 -15.12 27.76 3.72
C VAL A 163 -14.37 28.58 2.67
N LEU A 164 -13.31 28.04 2.07
CA LEU A 164 -12.50 28.74 1.07
C LEU A 164 -13.26 29.05 -0.22
N PHE A 165 -14.10 28.14 -0.68
CA PHE A 165 -14.82 28.26 -1.95
C PHE A 165 -16.30 28.66 -1.80
N GLY A 166 -16.74 28.96 -0.57
CA GLY A 166 -18.12 29.37 -0.29
C GLY A 166 -19.16 28.31 -0.65
N TRP A 167 -18.83 27.01 -0.52
CA TRP A 167 -19.75 25.94 -0.87
C TRP A 167 -20.90 25.86 0.12
N THR A 168 -22.12 26.03 -0.39
CA THR A 168 -23.36 25.92 0.38
C THR A 168 -24.33 24.95 -0.33
N GLY A 169 -25.30 24.41 0.42
CA GLY A 169 -26.34 23.55 -0.13
C GLY A 169 -25.81 22.28 -0.82
N PRO A 170 -26.32 21.90 -2.02
CA PRO A 170 -25.91 20.68 -2.72
C PRO A 170 -24.42 20.58 -3.06
N LEU A 171 -23.74 21.72 -3.25
CA LEU A 171 -22.30 21.76 -3.52
C LEU A 171 -21.46 21.30 -2.32
N LEU A 172 -21.95 21.50 -1.10
CA LEU A 172 -21.33 20.96 0.11
C LEU A 172 -21.48 19.42 0.16
N GLY A 173 -22.68 18.92 -0.13
CA GLY A 173 -23.00 17.49 -0.04
C GLY A 173 -22.31 16.61 -1.09
N LEU A 174 -22.11 17.12 -2.31
CA LEU A 174 -21.46 16.36 -3.40
C LEU A 174 -20.03 16.83 -3.69
N GLY A 175 -19.75 18.13 -3.59
CA GLY A 175 -18.45 18.71 -3.92
C GLY A 175 -17.36 18.36 -2.91
N ALA A 176 -17.65 18.37 -1.61
CA ALA A 176 -16.66 18.05 -0.57
C ALA A 176 -16.15 16.61 -0.63
N PRO A 177 -17.00 15.57 -0.78
CA PRO A 177 -16.52 14.20 -0.97
C PRO A 177 -15.70 14.03 -2.25
N LEU A 178 -16.16 14.59 -3.39
CA LEU A 178 -15.45 14.50 -4.66
C LEU A 178 -14.07 15.16 -4.58
N ALA A 179 -13.98 16.34 -3.97
CA ALA A 179 -12.70 17.01 -3.76
C ALA A 179 -11.78 16.23 -2.82
N GLY A 180 -12.32 15.60 -1.78
CA GLY A 180 -11.58 14.66 -0.92
C GLY A 180 -10.99 13.50 -1.71
N VAL A 181 -11.75 12.90 -2.64
CA VAL A 181 -11.28 11.83 -3.52
C VAL A 181 -10.15 12.33 -4.44
N VAL A 182 -10.29 13.51 -5.03
CA VAL A 182 -9.26 14.11 -5.90
C VAL A 182 -7.99 14.40 -5.10
N VAL A 183 -8.11 15.02 -3.92
CA VAL A 183 -6.97 15.31 -3.04
C VAL A 183 -6.28 14.02 -2.59
N MET A 184 -7.04 12.99 -2.22
CA MET A 184 -6.50 11.67 -1.90
C MET A 184 -5.68 11.09 -3.06
N ALA A 185 -6.21 11.12 -4.28
CA ALA A 185 -5.51 10.61 -5.46
C ALA A 185 -4.21 11.39 -5.73
N LEU A 186 -4.20 12.70 -5.54
CA LEU A 186 -3.00 13.54 -5.69
C LEU A 186 -1.95 13.22 -4.61
N LEU A 187 -2.37 13.11 -3.35
CA LEU A 187 -1.49 12.77 -2.23
C LEU A 187 -0.90 11.36 -2.38
N LEU A 188 -1.72 10.37 -2.75
CA LEU A 188 -1.25 9.02 -3.04
C LEU A 188 -0.30 9.00 -4.24
N THR A 189 -0.53 9.81 -5.27
CA THR A 189 0.41 9.94 -6.39
C THR A 189 1.77 10.43 -5.91
N ALA A 190 1.81 11.43 -5.03
CA ALA A 190 3.05 11.93 -4.44
C ALA A 190 3.76 10.89 -3.54
N ILE A 191 3.00 10.18 -2.71
CA ILE A 191 3.52 9.12 -1.83
C ILE A 191 4.11 7.97 -2.65
N LEU A 192 3.38 7.47 -3.66
CA LEU A 192 3.86 6.40 -4.53
C LEU A 192 5.11 6.86 -5.29
N TRP A 193 5.10 8.06 -5.87
CA TRP A 193 6.27 8.59 -6.57
C TRP A 193 7.52 8.72 -5.69
N LEU A 194 7.32 9.12 -4.43
CA LEU A 194 8.37 9.16 -3.42
C LEU A 194 8.89 7.75 -3.10
N ALA A 195 7.99 6.78 -2.91
CA ALA A 195 8.32 5.41 -2.57
C ALA A 195 9.08 4.71 -3.70
N GLU A 196 8.67 4.95 -4.96
CA GLU A 196 9.31 4.48 -6.19
C GLU A 196 10.70 5.10 -6.46
N GLY A 197 11.16 5.99 -5.57
CA GLY A 197 12.51 6.54 -5.58
C GLY A 197 12.72 7.67 -6.60
N ARG A 198 11.65 8.35 -7.03
CA ARG A 198 11.67 9.55 -7.90
C ARG A 198 12.41 9.40 -9.24
N ARG A 199 12.67 8.16 -9.68
CA ARG A 199 13.41 7.89 -10.94
C ARG A 199 12.57 8.14 -12.20
N ARG A 200 11.27 8.43 -12.03
CA ARG A 200 10.27 8.52 -13.10
C ARG A 200 9.41 9.77 -12.88
N PRO A 201 8.80 10.32 -13.95
CA PRO A 201 7.91 11.48 -13.79
C PRO A 201 6.67 11.10 -12.97
N LEU A 202 6.20 12.03 -12.14
CA LEU A 202 5.05 11.88 -11.22
C LEU A 202 3.81 11.29 -11.91
N ARG A 203 3.58 11.67 -13.17
CA ARG A 203 2.45 11.20 -13.99
C ARG A 203 2.38 9.68 -14.17
N ARG A 204 3.51 8.97 -14.03
CA ARG A 204 3.54 7.50 -14.16
C ARG A 204 3.09 6.77 -12.90
N SER A 205 3.05 7.45 -11.75
CA SER A 205 2.57 6.87 -10.49
C SER A 205 1.07 7.13 -10.28
N MET A 206 0.48 8.05 -11.06
CA MET A 206 -0.93 8.46 -10.98
C MET A 206 -1.93 7.34 -11.26
N PRO A 207 -1.77 6.47 -12.29
CA PRO A 207 -2.75 5.42 -12.57
C PRO A 207 -2.94 4.46 -11.39
N GLY A 208 -1.84 4.04 -10.77
CA GLY A 208 -1.85 3.24 -9.54
C GLY A 208 -2.56 3.97 -8.40
N ALA A 209 -2.20 5.23 -8.14
CA ALA A 209 -2.82 6.03 -7.08
C ALA A 209 -4.35 6.19 -7.26
N VAL A 210 -4.82 6.37 -8.50
CA VAL A 210 -6.25 6.44 -8.80
C VAL A 210 -6.95 5.12 -8.48
N VAL A 211 -6.35 3.99 -8.88
CA VAL A 211 -6.91 2.66 -8.54
C VAL A 211 -6.93 2.43 -7.03
N VAL A 212 -5.86 2.76 -6.31
CA VAL A 212 -5.84 2.68 -4.84
C VAL A 212 -6.96 3.53 -4.24
N THR A 213 -7.15 4.76 -4.74
CA THR A 213 -8.19 5.67 -4.26
C THR A 213 -9.58 5.10 -4.48
N VAL A 214 -9.86 4.57 -5.67
CA VAL A 214 -11.17 3.97 -6.00
C VAL A 214 -11.45 2.74 -5.14
N LEU A 215 -10.46 1.85 -4.99
CA LEU A 215 -10.58 0.67 -4.14
C LEU A 215 -10.80 1.08 -2.67
N TRP A 216 -10.10 2.12 -2.19
CA TRP A 216 -10.29 2.66 -0.85
C TRP A 216 -11.71 3.19 -0.62
N GLN A 217 -12.31 3.88 -1.58
CA GLN A 217 -13.72 4.29 -1.47
C GLN A 217 -14.66 3.08 -1.37
N GLY A 218 -14.42 2.05 -2.18
CA GLY A 218 -15.18 0.80 -2.09
C GLY A 218 -15.05 0.12 -0.72
N ILE A 219 -13.83 0.08 -0.17
CA ILE A 219 -13.56 -0.45 1.18
C ILE A 219 -14.32 0.35 2.24
N GLN A 220 -14.31 1.69 2.17
CA GLN A 220 -15.01 2.55 3.13
C GLN A 220 -16.53 2.33 3.12
N VAL A 221 -17.12 2.26 1.93
CA VAL A 221 -18.56 1.96 1.78
C VAL A 221 -18.87 0.58 2.35
N ALA A 222 -18.10 -0.44 1.98
CA ALA A 222 -18.30 -1.80 2.49
C ALA A 222 -18.14 -1.88 4.02
N ALA A 223 -17.11 -1.25 4.57
CA ALA A 223 -16.86 -1.19 6.01
C ALA A 223 -18.03 -0.51 6.74
N THR A 224 -18.58 0.56 6.19
CA THR A 224 -19.73 1.29 6.76
C THR A 224 -20.99 0.42 6.76
N LEU A 225 -21.28 -0.25 5.64
CA LEU A 225 -22.42 -1.16 5.53
C LEU A 225 -22.31 -2.33 6.51
N ILE A 226 -21.13 -2.94 6.63
CA ILE A 226 -20.89 -4.04 7.58
C ILE A 226 -21.03 -3.55 9.02
N ALA A 227 -20.46 -2.40 9.37
CA ALA A 227 -20.52 -1.84 10.71
C ALA A 227 -21.97 -1.53 11.15
N GLN A 228 -22.79 -0.99 10.24
CA GLN A 228 -24.21 -0.72 10.52
C GLN A 228 -25.00 -2.00 10.81
N HIS A 229 -24.76 -3.07 10.06
CA HIS A 229 -25.42 -4.36 10.29
C HIS A 229 -24.91 -5.08 11.55
N ALA A 230 -23.60 -5.03 11.81
CA ALA A 230 -22.98 -5.69 12.95
C ALA A 230 -23.33 -5.02 14.29
N ALA A 231 -23.43 -3.68 14.32
CA ALA A 231 -23.80 -2.93 15.52
C ALA A 231 -25.23 -3.24 16.00
N ALA A 232 -26.13 -3.61 15.08
CA ALA A 232 -27.52 -3.95 15.40
C ALA A 232 -27.69 -5.31 16.11
N GLN A 233 -26.64 -6.16 16.15
CA GLN A 233 -26.76 -7.57 16.57
C GLN A 233 -25.72 -8.04 17.61
N ALA A 234 -24.80 -7.18 18.07
CA ALA A 234 -23.62 -7.60 18.84
C ALA A 234 -23.70 -7.30 20.34
N SER A 235 -23.38 -8.31 21.18
CA SER A 235 -23.05 -8.14 22.60
C SER A 235 -21.72 -7.39 22.79
N ALA A 236 -21.49 -6.79 23.97
CA ALA A 236 -20.29 -5.98 24.25
C ALA A 236 -18.95 -6.73 24.03
N MET A 237 -18.89 -8.04 24.31
CA MET A 237 -17.69 -8.85 24.04
C MET A 237 -17.45 -9.05 22.54
N ASN A 238 -18.51 -9.22 21.75
CA ASN A 238 -18.41 -9.33 20.29
C ASN A 238 -17.96 -8.01 19.64
N GLN A 239 -18.23 -6.86 20.26
CA GLN A 239 -17.82 -5.55 19.73
C GLN A 239 -16.30 -5.34 19.78
N THR A 240 -15.62 -5.76 20.85
CA THR A 240 -14.16 -5.58 20.97
C THR A 240 -13.40 -6.49 20.00
N PHE A 241 -13.77 -7.78 19.92
CA PHE A 241 -13.19 -8.71 18.94
C PHE A 241 -13.50 -8.27 17.51
N GLY A 242 -14.73 -7.82 17.25
CA GLY A 242 -15.15 -7.28 15.96
C GLY A 242 -14.35 -6.06 15.52
N LEU A 243 -14.03 -5.15 16.45
CA LEU A 243 -13.18 -3.97 16.16
C LEU A 243 -11.78 -4.37 15.71
N VAL A 244 -11.12 -5.29 16.44
CA VAL A 244 -9.76 -5.73 16.10
C VAL A 244 -9.74 -6.45 14.74
N LEU A 245 -10.68 -7.39 14.53
CA LEU A 245 -10.80 -8.10 13.26
C LEU A 245 -11.14 -7.15 12.10
N GLY A 246 -12.03 -6.19 12.32
CA GLY A 246 -12.39 -5.17 11.36
C GLY A 246 -11.20 -4.29 10.98
N LEU A 247 -10.41 -3.86 11.97
CA LEU A 247 -9.20 -3.08 11.74
C LEU A 247 -8.15 -3.86 10.93
N ILE A 248 -7.92 -5.13 11.28
CA ILE A 248 -7.02 -6.01 10.51
C ILE A 248 -7.53 -6.18 9.08
N ALA A 249 -8.82 -6.45 8.90
CA ALA A 249 -9.43 -6.64 7.58
C ALA A 249 -9.33 -5.39 6.71
N VAL A 250 -9.71 -4.22 7.22
CA VAL A 250 -9.61 -2.94 6.49
C VAL A 250 -8.16 -2.61 6.17
N THR A 251 -7.24 -2.83 7.11
CA THR A 251 -5.80 -2.60 6.90
C THR A 251 -5.25 -3.56 5.83
N TYR A 252 -5.70 -4.81 5.81
CA TYR A 252 -5.32 -5.79 4.78
C TYR A 252 -5.85 -5.43 3.40
N LEU A 253 -7.13 -5.04 3.31
CA LEU A 253 -7.71 -4.58 2.05
C LEU A 253 -7.03 -3.30 1.53
N ALA A 254 -6.67 -2.37 2.41
CA ALA A 254 -5.89 -1.19 2.07
C ALA A 254 -4.49 -1.55 1.53
N ALA A 255 -3.82 -2.49 2.19
CA ALA A 255 -2.52 -3.00 1.75
C ALA A 255 -2.61 -3.70 0.39
N LEU A 256 -3.65 -4.51 0.17
CA LEU A 256 -3.92 -5.13 -1.14
C LEU A 256 -4.15 -4.09 -2.23
N ALA A 257 -4.99 -3.08 -1.97
CA ALA A 257 -5.22 -1.98 -2.90
C ALA A 257 -3.91 -1.25 -3.24
N LEU A 258 -3.07 -0.99 -2.24
CA LEU A 258 -1.77 -0.36 -2.41
C LEU A 258 -0.84 -1.19 -3.29
N VAL A 259 -0.72 -2.50 -3.03
CA VAL A 259 0.10 -3.42 -3.84
C VAL A 259 -0.43 -3.48 -5.27
N LEU A 260 -1.75 -3.63 -5.48
CA LEU A 260 -2.36 -3.61 -6.82
C LEU A 260 -2.06 -2.30 -7.58
N GLY A 261 -2.10 -1.15 -6.89
CA GLY A 261 -1.73 0.14 -7.48
C GLY A 261 -0.25 0.20 -7.89
N LEU A 262 0.66 -0.33 -7.06
CA LEU A 262 2.08 -0.46 -7.41
C LEU A 262 2.28 -1.37 -8.62
N GLU A 263 1.61 -2.51 -8.67
CA GLU A 263 1.69 -3.45 -9.78
C GLU A 263 1.23 -2.81 -11.09
N LEU A 264 0.12 -2.07 -11.05
CA LEU A 264 -0.40 -1.34 -12.20
C LEU A 264 0.63 -0.32 -12.73
N ASN A 265 1.29 0.45 -11.85
CA ASN A 265 2.33 1.39 -12.26
C ASN A 265 3.50 0.68 -12.96
N VAL A 266 3.91 -0.49 -12.47
CA VAL A 266 4.98 -1.28 -13.09
C VAL A 266 4.54 -1.87 -14.42
N VAL A 267 3.36 -2.49 -14.50
CA VAL A 267 2.84 -3.09 -15.73
C VAL A 267 2.70 -2.04 -16.82
N LEU A 268 2.16 -0.86 -16.51
CA LEU A 268 2.06 0.24 -17.46
C LEU A 268 3.43 0.74 -17.89
N THR A 269 4.35 0.96 -16.93
CA THR A 269 5.61 1.60 -17.29
C THR A 269 6.60 0.65 -17.96
N ARG A 270 6.64 -0.62 -17.54
CA ARG A 270 7.46 -1.65 -18.17
C ARG A 270 6.74 -2.33 -19.34
N ARG A 271 5.49 -1.92 -19.64
CA ARG A 271 4.61 -2.44 -20.68
C ARG A 271 4.44 -3.96 -20.62
N LEU A 272 4.27 -4.55 -19.44
CA LEU A 272 4.30 -6.01 -19.23
C LEU A 272 3.07 -6.76 -19.78
N TRP A 273 2.31 -6.14 -20.68
CA TRP A 273 1.13 -6.68 -21.32
C TRP A 273 1.34 -6.71 -22.86
N PRO A 274 0.62 -7.56 -23.60
CA PRO A 274 -0.20 -8.69 -23.10
C PRO A 274 0.66 -9.81 -22.50
N ARG A 275 0.06 -10.68 -21.70
CA ARG A 275 0.65 -11.92 -21.14
C ARG A 275 -0.13 -13.12 -21.68
N ALA A 276 0.53 -14.26 -21.92
CA ALA A 276 -0.14 -15.47 -22.37
C ALA A 276 -0.94 -16.13 -21.23
N LEU A 277 -2.23 -16.42 -21.46
CA LEU A 277 -3.15 -16.87 -20.40
C LEU A 277 -2.80 -18.23 -19.77
N LEU A 278 -2.11 -19.09 -20.50
CA LEU A 278 -1.76 -20.43 -20.02
C LEU A 278 -0.41 -20.47 -19.28
N THR A 279 0.34 -19.35 -19.25
CA THR A 279 1.66 -19.31 -18.60
C THR A 279 1.68 -19.73 -17.13
N PRO A 280 0.66 -19.50 -16.30
CA PRO A 280 0.67 -19.99 -14.93
C PRO A 280 0.33 -21.48 -14.79
N PHE A 281 -0.16 -22.12 -15.86
CA PHE A 281 -0.78 -23.44 -15.81
C PHE A 281 -0.08 -24.50 -16.69
N SER A 282 0.75 -24.07 -17.64
CA SER A 282 1.41 -24.96 -18.59
C SER A 282 2.70 -24.33 -19.13
N ASP A 283 3.72 -25.15 -19.32
CA ASP A 283 4.98 -24.78 -19.98
C ASP A 283 4.89 -24.83 -21.51
N ASP A 284 3.85 -25.47 -22.07
CA ASP A 284 3.59 -25.54 -23.51
C ASP A 284 2.86 -24.26 -23.99
N VAL A 285 3.58 -23.13 -23.94
CA VAL A 285 3.04 -21.81 -24.28
C VAL A 285 4.02 -20.95 -25.06
N ALA A 286 3.51 -20.29 -26.11
CA ALA A 286 4.25 -19.24 -26.80
C ALA A 286 4.25 -17.95 -25.97
N LEU A 287 5.39 -17.69 -25.31
CA LEU A 287 5.62 -16.50 -24.48
C LEU A 287 5.48 -15.21 -25.29
N THR A 288 4.68 -14.28 -24.77
CA THR A 288 4.55 -12.93 -25.33
C THR A 288 5.77 -12.07 -25.01
N PRO A 289 5.96 -10.91 -25.68
CA PRO A 289 6.97 -9.94 -25.28
C PRO A 289 6.78 -9.41 -23.86
N GLY A 290 5.55 -9.38 -23.34
CA GLY A 290 5.25 -9.05 -21.95
C GLY A 290 5.82 -10.09 -20.99
N ASP A 291 5.63 -11.37 -21.33
CA ASP A 291 6.14 -12.50 -20.53
C ASP A 291 7.66 -12.50 -20.44
N LYS A 292 8.33 -12.41 -21.59
CA LYS A 292 9.80 -12.39 -21.66
C LYS A 292 10.39 -11.25 -20.81
N ARG A 293 9.74 -10.07 -20.79
CA ARG A 293 10.18 -8.92 -19.98
C ARG A 293 9.93 -9.09 -18.49
N ALA A 294 8.80 -9.70 -18.10
CA ALA A 294 8.50 -10.00 -16.71
C ALA A 294 9.52 -10.99 -16.14
N TYR A 295 9.70 -12.13 -16.81
CA TYR A 295 10.62 -13.19 -16.36
C TYR A 295 12.09 -12.74 -16.37
N ALA A 296 12.53 -12.00 -17.40
CA ALA A 296 13.86 -11.40 -17.38
C ALA A 296 14.03 -10.41 -16.22
N GLY A 297 12.95 -9.72 -15.82
CA GLY A 297 12.92 -8.85 -14.65
C GLY A 297 13.16 -9.62 -13.34
N TYR A 298 12.49 -10.75 -13.16
CA TYR A 298 12.62 -11.58 -11.96
C TYR A 298 14.04 -12.10 -11.78
N VAL A 299 14.65 -12.61 -12.84
CA VAL A 299 16.04 -13.07 -12.82
C VAL A 299 17.00 -11.93 -12.50
N ARG A 300 16.83 -10.76 -13.13
CA ARG A 300 17.66 -9.56 -12.84
C ARG A 300 17.51 -9.08 -11.39
N SER A 301 16.35 -9.26 -10.78
CA SER A 301 16.11 -8.88 -9.38
C SER A 301 16.99 -9.68 -8.39
N GLN A 302 17.37 -10.92 -8.77
CA GLN A 302 18.21 -11.80 -7.97
C GLN A 302 19.71 -11.47 -8.05
N ARG A 303 20.10 -10.43 -8.79
CA ARG A 303 21.51 -10.02 -8.87
C ARG A 303 22.02 -9.48 -7.52
N HIS A 304 23.05 -10.14 -6.97
CA HIS A 304 23.63 -9.82 -5.66
C HIS A 304 24.84 -8.91 -5.72
N LYS A 305 25.58 -8.90 -6.84
CA LYS A 305 26.81 -8.10 -6.99
C LYS A 305 26.72 -7.11 -8.15
N GLY A 306 27.42 -5.97 -8.04
CA GLY A 306 27.53 -4.95 -9.10
C GLY A 306 28.11 -5.48 -10.40
N PHE A 307 29.10 -6.35 -10.27
CA PHE A 307 29.82 -6.99 -11.37
C PHE A 307 29.19 -8.31 -11.85
N GLN A 308 28.04 -8.70 -11.30
CA GLN A 308 27.35 -9.91 -11.75
C GLN A 308 26.51 -9.58 -13.00
N TYR A 309 26.78 -10.30 -14.09
CA TYR A 309 25.98 -10.25 -15.31
C TYR A 309 25.05 -11.47 -15.32
N VAL A 310 23.80 -11.26 -15.69
CA VAL A 310 22.82 -12.35 -15.81
C VAL A 310 22.16 -12.24 -17.18
N VAL A 311 22.27 -13.32 -17.96
CA VAL A 311 21.69 -13.42 -19.29
C VAL A 311 20.49 -14.36 -19.21
N THR A 312 19.37 -13.96 -19.81
CA THR A 312 18.14 -14.76 -19.85
C THR A 312 17.76 -15.01 -21.30
N GLY A 313 17.71 -16.28 -21.69
CA GLY A 313 17.21 -16.73 -22.99
C GLY A 313 15.90 -17.48 -22.83
N PHE A 314 15.06 -17.46 -23.86
CA PHE A 314 13.82 -18.25 -23.92
C PHE A 314 13.84 -19.04 -25.23
N ARG A 315 13.82 -20.37 -25.14
CA ARG A 315 13.67 -21.26 -26.29
C ARG A 315 12.18 -21.45 -26.59
N GLU A 316 11.83 -21.67 -27.85
CA GLU A 316 10.47 -22.09 -28.19
C GLU A 316 10.26 -23.54 -27.76
N PRO A 317 9.07 -23.91 -27.25
CA PRO A 317 8.77 -25.29 -26.91
C PRO A 317 8.90 -26.18 -28.15
N SER A 318 9.86 -27.10 -28.16
CA SER A 318 10.02 -28.12 -29.21
C SER A 318 9.22 -29.36 -28.82
N ARG A 319 8.41 -29.88 -29.74
CA ARG A 319 7.60 -31.10 -29.52
C ARG A 319 8.44 -32.34 -29.18
N ASP A 320 9.73 -32.32 -29.50
CA ASP A 320 10.64 -33.46 -29.40
C ASP A 320 11.41 -33.54 -28.08
N ASP A 321 11.21 -32.59 -27.15
CA ASP A 321 11.97 -32.53 -25.89
C ASP A 321 11.05 -32.17 -24.69
N PRO A 322 10.26 -33.14 -24.19
CA PRO A 322 9.25 -32.91 -23.15
C PRO A 322 9.82 -32.82 -21.72
N GLU A 323 11.07 -33.21 -21.49
CA GLU A 323 11.69 -33.26 -20.15
C GLU A 323 12.40 -31.94 -19.73
N GLY A 324 12.48 -30.96 -20.63
CA GLY A 324 13.20 -29.71 -20.38
C GLY A 324 14.73 -29.91 -20.38
N PRO A 325 15.52 -28.83 -20.47
CA PRO A 325 16.97 -28.95 -20.54
C PRO A 325 17.53 -29.52 -19.24
N ASP A 326 18.49 -30.44 -19.35
CA ASP A 326 19.37 -30.85 -18.25
C ASP A 326 20.05 -29.59 -17.68
N ASP A 327 19.93 -29.37 -16.36
CA ASP A 327 20.44 -28.20 -15.62
C ASP A 327 21.98 -28.23 -15.56
N GLY A 328 22.64 -28.22 -16.71
CA GLY A 328 24.06 -28.00 -16.86
C GLY A 328 24.36 -26.57 -16.42
N LEU A 329 24.69 -26.40 -15.14
CA LEU A 329 25.27 -25.17 -14.60
C LEU A 329 26.57 -24.86 -15.36
N ASP A 330 26.46 -24.14 -16.48
CA ASP A 330 27.60 -23.57 -17.17
C ASP A 330 28.15 -22.43 -16.30
N THR A 331 29.06 -22.81 -15.42
CA THR A 331 29.83 -21.90 -14.55
C THR A 331 31.01 -21.30 -15.30
N SER A 332 30.95 -21.14 -16.62
CA SER A 332 32.03 -20.52 -17.39
C SER A 332 32.28 -19.08 -16.92
N THR A 333 33.23 -18.96 -16.00
CA THR A 333 33.95 -17.74 -15.67
C THR A 333 34.68 -17.29 -16.93
N ARG A 334 34.10 -16.30 -17.62
CA ARG A 334 34.81 -15.47 -18.59
C ARG A 334 35.44 -14.27 -17.90
#